data_AF-A0A367XZC5-F1
#
_entry.id   AF-A0A367XZC5-F1
#
_cell.length_a   1.000
_cell.length_b   1.000
_cell.length_c   1.000
_cell.angle_alpha   90.00
_cell.angle_beta   90.00
_cell.angle_gamma   90.00
#
_symmetry.space_group_name_H-M   'P 1'
#
loop_
_entity.id
_entity.type
_entity.pdbx_description
1 polymer ?
#
loop_
_entity_poly.entity_id
_entity_poly.type
_entity_poly.pdbx_seq_one_letter_code
_entity_poly.pdbx_strand_id
1 'polypeptide(L)'
;MTEATPHRARGTIAAILIILGLVLVPIGVVSSAARTLLTDEDAFVDTLAPLAEDPDVQGVVTEGVTQSITDAVDSLGLPSAVTGALEPLVEEQVGEAVASDAFARAWQKSLLLSHEQLVATLSADPDSALTLTEAGGIELQIGPIVAEVRDRLVANGSQFAERIPDVDRGILIYENDNLAKLEPVYNRVLVVGAWSPWVAAALIVAGIAVAARRARAAITTGIVLAVIGIALCAALAIGRGVFASSLESTIVTADAAGVVYDALASRILWPAIAVAGGGAVLAIAVAIGRRIRRR
;
A
#
# COMPACT_ATOMS: atom_id res chain seq x y z
N MET A 1 -42.19 -13.05 28.94
CA MET A 1 -41.01 -12.16 29.03
C MET A 1 -39.93 -12.91 29.77
N THR A 2 -38.90 -13.38 29.06
CA THR A 2 -37.86 -14.27 29.58
C THR A 2 -36.83 -13.47 30.39
N GLU A 3 -36.81 -13.66 31.71
CA GLU A 3 -35.72 -13.18 32.56
C GLU A 3 -34.43 -13.91 32.21
N ALA A 4 -33.57 -13.26 31.41
CA ALA A 4 -32.21 -13.70 31.22
C ALA A 4 -31.46 -13.52 32.56
N THR A 5 -31.15 -14.62 33.24
CA THR A 5 -30.33 -14.58 34.46
C THR A 5 -29.03 -13.81 34.20
N PRO A 6 -28.59 -12.92 35.11
CA PRO A 6 -27.50 -11.96 34.88
C PRO A 6 -26.17 -12.63 34.49
N HIS A 7 -26.00 -13.91 34.80
CA HIS A 7 -24.84 -14.71 34.40
C HIS A 7 -24.81 -15.08 32.91
N ARG A 8 -25.98 -15.30 32.28
CA ARG A 8 -26.07 -15.63 30.84
C ARG A 8 -25.85 -14.40 29.98
N ALA A 9 -26.42 -13.25 30.36
CA ALA A 9 -26.24 -11.98 29.65
C ALA A 9 -24.75 -11.56 29.59
N ARG A 10 -24.01 -11.67 30.70
CA ARG A 10 -22.58 -11.35 30.75
C ARG A 10 -21.74 -12.29 29.87
N GLY A 11 -22.14 -13.56 29.77
CA GLY A 11 -21.48 -14.53 28.89
C GLY A 11 -21.68 -14.22 27.41
N THR A 12 -22.91 -13.88 27.02
CA THR A 12 -23.22 -13.51 25.62
C THR A 12 -22.52 -12.23 25.21
N ILE A 13 -22.52 -11.20 26.08
CA ILE A 13 -21.82 -9.93 25.82
C ILE A 13 -20.31 -10.17 25.67
N ALA A 14 -19.69 -10.96 26.56
CA ALA A 14 -18.27 -11.29 26.44
C ALA A 14 -17.95 -12.03 25.13
N ALA A 15 -18.80 -12.97 24.72
CA ALA A 15 -18.62 -13.69 23.46
C ALA A 15 -18.73 -12.74 22.24
N ILE A 16 -19.72 -11.86 22.22
CA ILE A 16 -19.90 -10.87 21.15
C ILE A 16 -18.69 -9.95 21.04
N LEU A 17 -18.20 -9.42 22.18
CA LEU A 17 -17.02 -8.53 22.20
C LEU A 17 -15.77 -9.24 21.69
N ILE A 18 -15.55 -10.50 22.09
CA ILE A 18 -14.40 -11.29 21.63
C ILE A 18 -14.50 -11.56 20.13
N ILE A 19 -15.67 -11.99 19.64
CA ILE A 19 -15.88 -12.28 18.22
C ILE A 19 -15.68 -11.01 17.39
N LEU A 20 -16.23 -9.87 17.83
CA LEU A 20 -16.08 -8.60 17.13
C LEU A 20 -14.61 -8.17 17.07
N GLY A 21 -13.90 -8.21 18.21
CA GLY A 21 -12.47 -7.89 18.26
C GLY A 21 -11.65 -8.81 17.36
N LEU A 22 -11.98 -10.10 17.35
CA LEU A 22 -11.32 -11.11 16.54
C LEU A 22 -11.51 -10.90 15.02
N VAL A 23 -12.72 -10.54 14.58
CA VAL A 23 -12.99 -10.18 13.17
C VAL A 23 -12.27 -8.90 12.77
N LEU A 24 -12.07 -7.98 13.71
CA LEU A 24 -11.41 -6.71 13.45
C LEU A 24 -9.88 -6.85 13.30
N VAL A 25 -9.27 -7.90 13.86
CA VAL A 25 -7.81 -8.15 13.78
C VAL A 25 -7.28 -8.22 12.33
N PRO A 26 -7.79 -9.07 11.43
CA PRO A 26 -7.27 -9.14 10.06
C PRO A 26 -7.46 -7.82 9.30
N ILE A 27 -8.59 -7.14 9.51
CA ILE A 27 -8.86 -5.82 8.93
C ILE A 27 -7.85 -4.81 9.46
N GLY A 28 -7.62 -4.79 10.78
CA GLY A 28 -6.66 -3.90 11.42
C GLY A 28 -5.23 -4.11 10.93
N VAL A 29 -4.80 -5.35 10.72
CA VAL A 29 -3.47 -5.67 10.17
C VAL A 29 -3.31 -5.07 8.77
N VAL A 30 -4.24 -5.36 7.85
CA VAL A 30 -4.16 -4.85 6.47
C VAL A 30 -4.31 -3.33 6.42
N SER A 31 -5.29 -2.77 7.14
CA SER A 31 -5.50 -1.32 7.20
C SER A 31 -4.31 -0.58 7.82
N SER A 32 -3.64 -1.17 8.81
CA SER A 32 -2.44 -0.56 9.41
C SER A 32 -1.28 -0.48 8.42
N ALA A 33 -1.02 -1.57 7.69
CA ALA A 33 0.02 -1.60 6.67
C ALA A 33 -0.27 -0.62 5.52
N ALA A 34 -1.52 -0.60 5.04
CA ALA A 34 -1.96 0.34 4.02
C ALA A 34 -1.82 1.80 4.48
N ARG A 35 -2.21 2.11 5.73
CA ARG A 35 -2.04 3.44 6.30
C ARG A 35 -0.57 3.83 6.36
N THR A 36 0.31 2.95 6.84
CA THR A 36 1.75 3.23 6.86
C THR A 36 2.26 3.56 5.47
N LEU A 37 1.96 2.76 4.46
CA LEU A 37 2.38 3.04 3.08
C LEU A 37 1.79 4.33 2.48
N LEU A 38 0.61 4.76 2.94
CA LEU A 38 -0.08 5.95 2.44
C LEU A 38 0.24 7.23 3.22
N THR A 39 0.72 7.15 4.46
CA THR A 39 0.89 8.32 5.33
C THR A 39 2.32 8.53 5.81
N ASP A 40 3.19 7.55 5.60
CA ASP A 40 4.59 7.58 5.99
C ASP A 40 5.43 7.42 4.72
N GLU A 41 6.03 8.53 4.32
CA GLU A 41 6.88 8.66 3.12
C GLU A 41 8.10 7.73 3.21
N ASP A 42 8.76 7.70 4.37
CA ASP A 42 9.92 6.85 4.61
C ASP A 42 9.54 5.38 4.47
N ALA A 43 8.40 4.98 5.05
CA ALA A 43 7.94 3.60 4.94
C ALA A 43 7.56 3.20 3.51
N PHE A 44 7.00 4.12 2.72
CA PHE A 44 6.72 3.88 1.30
C PHE A 44 8.01 3.66 0.50
N VAL A 45 8.98 4.55 0.68
CA VAL A 45 10.27 4.51 -0.02
C VAL A 45 11.10 3.30 0.41
N ASP A 46 11.20 3.01 1.71
CA ASP A 46 11.90 1.84 2.23
C ASP A 46 11.34 0.51 1.67
N THR A 47 10.06 0.50 1.29
CA THR A 47 9.42 -0.69 0.73
C THR A 47 9.74 -0.87 -0.75
N LEU A 48 9.76 0.21 -1.53
CA LEU A 48 9.81 0.14 -2.98
C LEU A 48 11.18 0.52 -3.57
N ALA A 49 12.02 1.24 -2.83
CA ALA A 49 13.36 1.61 -3.29
C ALA A 49 14.26 0.38 -3.55
N PRO A 50 14.24 -0.69 -2.72
CA PRO A 50 15.04 -1.89 -2.98
C PRO A 50 14.69 -2.61 -4.28
N LEU A 51 13.49 -2.38 -4.84
CA LEU A 51 13.07 -2.97 -6.12
C LEU A 51 13.98 -2.54 -7.27
N ALA A 52 14.62 -1.37 -7.19
CA ALA A 52 15.53 -0.91 -8.24
C ALA A 52 16.84 -1.72 -8.31
N GLU A 53 17.18 -2.45 -7.26
CA GLU A 53 18.39 -3.28 -7.17
C GLU A 53 18.10 -4.77 -7.47
N ASP A 54 16.83 -5.13 -7.66
CA ASP A 54 16.41 -6.50 -7.91
C ASP A 54 16.58 -6.87 -9.40
N PRO A 55 17.31 -7.95 -9.73
CA PRO A 55 17.61 -8.31 -11.12
C PRO A 55 16.36 -8.64 -11.94
N ASP A 56 15.30 -9.18 -11.34
CA ASP A 56 14.07 -9.52 -12.06
C ASP A 56 13.32 -8.24 -12.44
N VAL A 57 13.30 -7.24 -11.55
CA VAL A 57 12.73 -5.91 -11.83
C VAL A 57 13.57 -5.15 -12.86
N GLN A 58 14.89 -5.17 -12.71
CA GLN A 58 15.81 -4.54 -13.67
C GLN A 58 15.67 -5.15 -15.07
N GLY A 59 15.49 -6.47 -15.18
CA GLY A 59 15.23 -7.16 -16.44
C GLY A 59 13.96 -6.66 -17.12
N VAL A 60 12.84 -6.59 -16.39
CA VAL A 60 11.55 -6.08 -16.91
C VAL A 60 11.65 -4.63 -17.36
N VAL A 61 12.35 -3.77 -16.59
CA VAL A 61 12.55 -2.37 -16.97
C VAL A 61 13.44 -2.27 -18.22
N THR A 62 14.50 -3.07 -18.30
CA THR A 62 15.42 -3.09 -19.43
C THR A 62 14.72 -3.53 -20.71
N GLU A 63 13.95 -4.61 -20.66
CA GLU A 63 13.18 -5.12 -21.79
C GLU A 63 12.11 -4.10 -22.23
N GLY A 64 11.36 -3.54 -21.28
CA GLY A 64 10.32 -2.53 -21.59
C GLY A 64 10.88 -1.24 -22.20
N VAL A 65 12.02 -0.75 -21.71
CA VAL A 65 12.69 0.44 -22.26
C VAL A 65 13.29 0.12 -23.64
N THR A 66 13.93 -1.04 -23.78
CA THR A 66 14.50 -1.49 -25.06
C THR A 66 13.42 -1.60 -26.12
N GLN A 67 12.29 -2.26 -25.80
CA GLN A 67 11.15 -2.36 -26.71
C GLN A 67 10.59 -0.98 -27.08
N SER A 68 10.44 -0.07 -26.11
CA SER A 68 9.96 1.29 -26.37
C SER A 68 10.89 2.08 -27.30
N ILE A 69 12.22 1.90 -27.17
CA ILE A 69 13.20 2.53 -28.05
C ILE A 69 13.13 1.91 -29.44
N THR A 70 13.11 0.58 -29.54
CA THR A 70 13.03 -0.14 -30.81
C THR A 70 11.75 0.22 -31.58
N ASP A 71 10.59 0.27 -30.90
CA ASP A 71 9.30 0.68 -31.48
C ASP A 71 9.36 2.12 -32.00
N ALA A 72 9.99 3.03 -31.25
CA ALA A 72 10.17 4.41 -31.67
C ALA A 72 11.08 4.50 -32.91
N VAL A 73 12.13 3.69 -33.00
CA VAL A 73 13.04 3.64 -34.15
C VAL A 73 12.36 3.00 -35.36
N ASP A 74 11.58 1.93 -35.18
CA ASP A 74 10.79 1.29 -36.23
C ASP A 74 9.77 2.27 -36.83
N SER A 75 9.19 3.14 -36.00
CA SER A 75 8.26 4.19 -36.46
C SER A 75 8.88 5.21 -37.43
N LEU A 76 10.22 5.30 -37.47
CA LEU A 76 10.96 6.16 -38.41
C LEU A 76 11.09 5.54 -39.81
N GLY A 77 10.59 4.32 -40.02
CA GLY A 77 10.62 3.64 -41.31
C GLY A 77 12.00 3.12 -41.72
N LEU A 78 12.88 2.87 -40.75
CA LEU A 78 14.16 2.23 -41.02
C LEU A 78 13.97 0.76 -41.44
N PRO A 79 14.90 0.17 -42.21
CA PRO A 79 14.86 -1.25 -42.52
C PRO A 79 14.95 -2.10 -41.24
N SER A 80 14.14 -3.16 -41.14
CA SER A 80 14.13 -4.07 -39.98
C SER A 80 15.49 -4.71 -39.66
N ALA A 81 16.36 -4.85 -40.67
CA ALA A 81 17.73 -5.32 -40.47
C ALA A 81 18.59 -4.34 -39.65
N VAL A 82 18.28 -3.04 -39.67
CA VAL A 82 18.98 -2.03 -38.88
C VAL A 82 18.45 -2.03 -37.45
N THR A 83 17.13 -2.12 -37.25
CA THR A 83 16.53 -2.10 -35.92
C THR A 83 16.85 -3.38 -35.13
N GLY A 84 16.76 -4.55 -35.75
CA GLY A 84 17.20 -5.80 -35.12
C GLY A 84 18.72 -5.89 -34.86
N ALA A 85 19.55 -5.10 -35.54
CA ALA A 85 20.98 -5.00 -35.23
C ALA A 85 21.28 -4.04 -34.07
N LEU A 86 20.39 -3.08 -33.79
CA LEU A 86 20.51 -2.13 -32.70
C LEU A 86 19.95 -2.66 -31.38
N GLU A 87 18.91 -3.50 -31.44
CA GLU A 87 18.23 -4.07 -30.27
C GLU A 87 19.19 -4.62 -29.20
N PRO A 88 20.13 -5.56 -29.48
CA PRO A 88 21.03 -6.09 -28.45
C PRO A 88 22.00 -5.03 -27.89
N LEU A 89 22.38 -4.03 -28.70
CA LEU A 89 23.23 -2.93 -28.24
C LEU A 89 22.44 -1.99 -27.31
N VAL A 90 21.18 -1.70 -27.64
CA VAL A 90 20.29 -0.92 -26.79
C VAL A 90 20.03 -1.66 -25.49
N GLU A 91 19.72 -2.96 -25.56
CA GLU A 91 19.48 -3.82 -24.40
C GLU A 91 20.68 -3.81 -23.43
N GLU A 92 21.89 -4.00 -23.94
CA GLU A 92 23.12 -3.96 -23.13
C GLU A 92 23.31 -2.60 -22.44
N GLN A 93 23.17 -1.50 -23.20
CA GLN A 93 23.37 -0.14 -22.66
C GLN A 93 22.28 0.26 -21.66
N VAL A 94 21.03 -0.13 -21.92
CA VAL A 94 19.92 0.08 -20.99
C VAL A 94 20.13 -0.77 -19.75
N GLY A 95 20.55 -2.03 -19.89
CA GLY A 95 20.85 -2.91 -18.76
C GLY A 95 21.94 -2.35 -17.85
N GLU A 96 23.03 -1.84 -18.43
CA GLU A 96 24.09 -1.15 -17.66
C GLU A 96 23.57 0.12 -16.96
N ALA A 97 22.72 0.90 -17.64
CA ALA A 97 22.13 2.10 -17.06
C ALA A 97 21.17 1.78 -15.90
N VAL A 98 20.32 0.75 -16.06
CA VAL A 98 19.35 0.29 -15.06
C VAL A 98 20.04 -0.34 -13.85
N ALA A 99 21.15 -1.07 -14.06
CA ALA A 99 21.94 -1.65 -12.98
C ALA A 99 22.79 -0.62 -12.19
N SER A 100 22.77 0.66 -12.59
CA SER A 100 23.64 1.68 -12.00
C SER A 100 23.10 2.29 -10.70
N ASP A 101 23.99 2.73 -9.82
CA ASP A 101 23.61 3.49 -8.62
C ASP A 101 22.86 4.80 -8.96
N ALA A 102 23.08 5.34 -10.16
CA ALA A 102 22.39 6.53 -10.63
C ALA A 102 20.90 6.26 -10.87
N PHE A 103 20.58 5.08 -11.44
CA PHE A 103 19.21 4.63 -11.59
C PHE A 103 18.55 4.42 -10.22
N ALA A 104 19.20 3.74 -9.28
CA ALA A 104 18.66 3.55 -7.93
C ALA A 104 18.30 4.88 -7.22
N ARG A 105 19.17 5.90 -7.33
CA ARG A 105 18.88 7.25 -6.79
C ARG A 105 17.73 7.94 -7.51
N ALA A 106 17.67 7.83 -8.84
CA ALA A 106 16.60 8.41 -9.64
C ALA A 106 15.25 7.74 -9.32
N TRP A 107 15.24 6.42 -9.16
CA TRP A 107 14.11 5.63 -8.72
C TRP A 107 13.60 6.09 -7.36
N GLN A 108 14.48 6.19 -6.36
CA GLN A 108 14.11 6.68 -5.03
C GLN A 108 13.49 8.08 -5.08
N LYS A 109 14.08 9.00 -5.85
CA LYS A 109 13.53 10.34 -6.03
C LYS A 109 12.16 10.34 -6.72
N SER A 110 11.97 9.46 -7.70
CA SER A 110 10.68 9.29 -8.37
C SER A 110 9.62 8.75 -7.40
N LEU A 111 9.98 7.83 -6.51
CA LEU A 111 9.08 7.31 -5.47
C LEU A 111 8.64 8.40 -4.49
N LEU A 112 9.58 9.22 -4.00
CA LEU A 112 9.29 10.36 -3.11
C LEU A 112 8.27 11.30 -3.76
N LEU A 113 8.53 11.74 -5.00
CA LEU A 113 7.63 12.63 -5.74
C LEU A 113 6.26 11.99 -6.02
N SER A 114 6.23 10.70 -6.32
CA SER A 114 4.98 9.97 -6.57
C SER A 114 4.13 9.85 -5.30
N HIS A 115 4.77 9.64 -4.15
CA HIS A 115 4.10 9.61 -2.86
C HIS A 115 3.49 10.98 -2.51
N GLU A 116 4.25 12.05 -2.67
CA GLU A 116 3.79 13.43 -2.44
C GLU A 116 2.54 13.75 -3.28
N GLN A 117 2.58 13.42 -4.58
CA GLN A 117 1.45 13.63 -5.49
C GLN A 117 0.24 12.77 -5.13
N LEU A 118 0.46 11.52 -4.75
CA LEU A 118 -0.60 10.60 -4.33
C LEU A 118 -1.29 11.12 -3.07
N VAL A 119 -0.52 11.53 -2.06
CA VAL A 119 -1.06 12.05 -0.79
C VAL A 119 -1.77 13.38 -1.00
N ALA A 120 -1.24 14.28 -1.83
CA ALA A 120 -1.91 15.53 -2.18
C ALA A 120 -3.27 15.29 -2.84
N THR A 121 -3.35 14.29 -3.73
CA THR A 121 -4.62 13.89 -4.38
C THR A 121 -5.60 13.28 -3.39
N LEU A 122 -5.12 12.39 -2.50
CA LEU A 122 -5.98 11.64 -1.58
C LEU A 122 -6.42 12.42 -0.34
N SER A 123 -5.63 13.39 0.11
CA SER A 123 -5.93 14.14 1.33
C SER A 123 -7.08 15.13 1.15
N ALA A 124 -7.38 15.53 -0.10
CA ALA A 124 -8.43 16.51 -0.43
C ALA A 124 -8.49 17.66 0.60
N ASP A 125 -7.33 18.13 1.02
CA ASP A 125 -7.20 19.00 2.19
C ASP A 125 -7.78 20.37 1.80
N PRO A 126 -8.86 20.84 2.47
CA PRO A 126 -9.49 22.12 2.13
C PRO A 126 -8.60 23.34 2.39
N ASP A 127 -7.52 23.20 3.16
CA ASP A 127 -6.48 24.23 3.34
C ASP A 127 -5.26 24.03 2.41
N SER A 128 -5.18 22.89 1.71
CA SER A 128 -4.27 22.71 0.57
C SER A 128 -5.01 23.18 -0.69
N ALA A 129 -4.49 24.17 -1.39
CA ALA A 129 -5.19 24.92 -2.43
C ALA A 129 -5.64 24.11 -3.67
N LEU A 130 -6.64 23.24 -3.54
CA LEU A 130 -7.35 22.59 -4.63
C LEU A 130 -8.85 22.72 -4.36
N THR A 131 -9.42 23.82 -4.86
CA THR A 131 -10.86 24.07 -4.84
C THR A 131 -11.59 22.96 -5.59
N LEU A 132 -12.39 22.18 -4.88
CA LEU A 132 -13.41 21.33 -5.48
C LEU A 132 -14.33 22.21 -6.33
N THR A 133 -14.35 22.01 -7.65
CA THR A 133 -15.46 22.48 -8.48
C THR A 133 -16.68 21.60 -8.21
N GLU A 134 -17.88 22.20 -8.27
CA GLU A 134 -19.17 21.54 -7.99
C GLU A 134 -19.50 20.32 -8.89
N ALA A 135 -18.60 19.94 -9.81
CA ALA A 135 -18.78 18.88 -10.80
C ALA A 135 -17.88 17.64 -10.60
N GLY A 136 -17.04 17.58 -9.55
CA GLY A 136 -16.36 16.33 -9.16
C GLY A 136 -15.21 15.86 -10.07
N GLY A 137 -14.51 16.78 -10.75
CA GLY A 137 -13.30 16.48 -11.52
C GLY A 137 -12.01 16.85 -10.78
N ILE A 138 -10.93 16.09 -11.00
CA ILE A 138 -9.57 16.41 -10.53
C ILE A 138 -8.89 17.27 -11.62
N GLU A 139 -8.65 18.54 -11.32
CA GLU A 139 -8.01 19.49 -12.23
C GLU A 139 -6.52 19.65 -11.84
N LEU A 140 -5.60 19.17 -12.69
CA LEU A 140 -4.16 19.31 -12.46
C LEU A 140 -3.77 20.78 -12.69
N GLN A 141 -3.56 21.53 -11.61
CA GLN A 141 -3.07 22.90 -11.68
C GLN A 141 -1.59 22.90 -12.07
N ILE A 142 -1.32 23.18 -13.35
CA ILE A 142 0.04 23.29 -13.90
C ILE A 142 0.71 24.63 -13.50
N GLY A 143 0.00 25.48 -12.75
CA GLY A 143 0.43 26.80 -12.29
C GLY A 143 1.83 26.84 -11.66
N PRO A 144 2.18 25.95 -10.72
CA PRO A 144 3.48 25.99 -10.05
C PRO A 144 4.66 25.65 -10.97
N ILE A 145 4.46 24.77 -11.95
CA ILE A 145 5.52 24.33 -12.88
C ILE A 145 5.78 25.43 -13.93
N VAL A 146 4.73 26.14 -14.38
CA VAL A 146 4.85 27.26 -15.31
C VAL A 146 5.51 28.48 -14.65
N ALA A 147 5.26 28.70 -13.35
CA ALA A 147 5.91 29.77 -12.58
C ALA A 147 7.43 29.56 -12.46
N GLU A 148 7.88 28.35 -12.11
CA GLU A 148 9.31 28.02 -11.99
C GLU A 148 10.04 28.12 -13.35
N VAL A 149 9.39 27.75 -14.45
CA VAL A 149 9.95 27.89 -15.81
C VAL A 149 9.98 29.35 -16.25
N ARG A 150 8.95 30.16 -15.91
CA ARG A 150 8.91 31.59 -16.18
C ARG A 150 10.04 32.32 -15.44
N ASP A 151 10.21 32.07 -14.15
CA ASP A 151 11.22 32.75 -13.32
C ASP A 151 12.65 32.47 -13.80
N ARG A 152 12.92 31.24 -14.25
CA ARG A 152 14.21 30.87 -14.87
C ARG A 152 14.44 31.51 -16.25
N LEU A 153 13.38 31.79 -17.01
CA LEU A 153 13.46 32.45 -18.33
C LEU A 153 13.57 33.98 -18.20
N VAL A 154 12.96 34.58 -17.16
CA VAL A 154 13.13 36.00 -16.80
C VAL A 154 14.53 36.28 -16.29
N ALA A 155 15.08 35.41 -15.44
CA ALA A 155 16.44 35.53 -14.90
C ALA A 155 17.54 35.49 -15.99
N ASN A 156 17.26 34.84 -17.14
CA ASN A 156 18.16 34.76 -18.29
C ASN A 156 17.93 35.84 -19.36
N GLY A 157 17.15 36.88 -19.06
CA GLY A 157 17.05 38.09 -19.89
C GLY A 157 16.05 38.04 -21.05
N SER A 158 15.12 37.09 -21.06
CA SER A 158 14.13 36.98 -22.13
C SER A 158 12.87 37.81 -21.83
N GLN A 159 12.69 38.95 -22.52
CA GLN A 159 11.49 39.80 -22.45
C GLN A 159 10.19 39.11 -22.94
N PHE A 160 10.28 37.90 -23.51
CA PHE A 160 9.12 37.12 -23.93
C PHE A 160 8.33 36.52 -22.75
N ALA A 161 8.95 36.38 -21.57
CA ALA A 161 8.32 35.77 -20.41
C ALA A 161 7.26 36.67 -19.73
N GLU A 162 7.41 37.99 -19.80
CA GLU A 162 6.47 38.97 -19.23
C GLU A 162 5.12 39.05 -19.97
N ARG A 163 5.04 38.48 -21.18
CA ARG A 163 3.85 38.54 -22.04
C ARG A 163 3.01 37.26 -22.04
N ILE A 164 3.43 36.24 -21.31
CA ILE A 164 2.68 35.00 -21.16
C ILE A 164 1.51 35.30 -20.19
N PRO A 165 0.24 35.23 -20.60
CA PRO A 165 -0.88 35.39 -19.69
C PRO A 165 -0.89 34.27 -18.65
N ASP A 166 -1.38 34.54 -17.44
CA ASP A 166 -1.58 33.49 -16.45
C ASP A 166 -2.68 32.56 -16.95
N VAL A 167 -2.32 31.32 -17.26
CA VAL A 167 -3.25 30.32 -17.80
C VAL A 167 -3.79 29.50 -16.63
N ASP A 168 -4.86 29.99 -16.02
CA ASP A 168 -5.64 29.31 -14.96
C ASP A 168 -6.57 28.22 -15.53
N ARG A 169 -6.10 27.44 -16.51
CA ARG A 169 -6.89 26.32 -17.05
C ARG A 169 -6.14 25.03 -16.82
N GLY A 170 -6.56 24.30 -15.79
CA GLY A 170 -6.07 22.95 -15.57
C GLY A 170 -6.65 22.01 -16.62
N ILE A 171 -5.87 20.99 -16.91
CA ILE A 171 -6.23 19.96 -17.86
C ILE A 171 -6.98 18.90 -17.07
N LEU A 172 -8.23 18.64 -17.45
CA LEU A 172 -9.05 17.56 -16.91
C LEU A 172 -8.46 16.23 -17.40
N ILE A 173 -7.49 15.72 -16.65
CA ILE A 173 -6.90 14.41 -16.89
C ILE A 173 -7.77 13.44 -16.11
N TYR A 174 -8.70 12.78 -16.81
CA TYR A 174 -9.44 11.60 -16.37
C TYR A 174 -10.83 11.81 -15.77
N GLU A 175 -11.84 11.49 -16.59
CA GLU A 175 -13.24 11.27 -16.24
C GLU A 175 -13.47 9.75 -16.14
N ASN A 176 -13.68 9.23 -14.93
CA ASN A 176 -14.04 7.81 -14.77
C ASN A 176 -15.00 7.63 -13.58
N ASP A 177 -16.23 7.19 -13.89
CA ASP A 177 -17.41 6.96 -13.04
C ASP A 177 -17.23 6.00 -11.83
N ASN A 178 -15.99 5.59 -11.54
CA ASN A 178 -15.67 4.66 -10.47
C ASN A 178 -14.92 5.29 -9.28
N LEU A 179 -14.39 6.51 -9.40
CA LEU A 179 -13.76 7.23 -8.27
C LEU A 179 -14.81 7.71 -7.25
N ALA A 180 -16.00 8.12 -7.69
CA ALA A 180 -17.12 8.48 -6.83
C ALA A 180 -17.66 7.30 -5.99
N LYS A 181 -17.31 6.05 -6.33
CA LYS A 181 -17.65 4.85 -5.53
C LYS A 181 -16.59 4.52 -4.48
N LEU A 182 -15.40 5.13 -4.56
CA LEU A 182 -14.30 4.94 -3.61
C LEU A 182 -14.26 6.02 -2.52
N GLU A 183 -14.76 7.22 -2.78
CA GLU A 183 -14.93 8.31 -1.78
C GLU A 183 -15.50 7.85 -0.43
N PRO A 184 -16.63 7.10 -0.39
CA PRO A 184 -17.22 6.76 0.89
C PRO A 184 -16.51 5.56 1.56
N VAL A 185 -15.67 4.82 0.83
CA VAL A 185 -14.80 3.78 1.38
C VAL A 185 -13.55 4.41 2.01
N TYR A 186 -12.93 5.40 1.36
CA TYR A 186 -11.71 6.05 1.85
C TYR A 186 -11.92 6.75 3.19
N ASN A 187 -13.01 7.53 3.34
CA ASN A 187 -13.29 8.26 4.58
C ASN A 187 -13.76 7.33 5.73
N ARG A 188 -14.36 6.17 5.42
CA ARG A 188 -14.74 5.16 6.43
C ARG A 188 -13.59 4.23 6.81
N VAL A 189 -12.65 3.97 5.90
CA VAL A 189 -11.47 3.14 6.15
C VAL A 189 -10.41 3.91 6.93
N LEU A 190 -10.22 5.22 6.71
CA LEU A 190 -9.23 6.02 7.44
C LEU A 190 -9.62 6.33 8.90
N VAL A 191 -10.89 6.60 9.18
CA VAL A 191 -11.39 6.79 10.56
C VAL A 191 -11.29 5.48 11.37
N VAL A 192 -11.51 4.33 10.71
CA VAL A 192 -11.38 3.01 11.36
C VAL A 192 -9.91 2.58 11.45
N GLY A 193 -9.08 2.87 10.44
CA GLY A 193 -7.73 2.33 10.29
C GLY A 193 -6.73 2.77 11.37
N ALA A 194 -6.77 4.03 11.80
CA ALA A 194 -5.84 4.54 12.81
C ALA A 194 -6.13 4.01 14.24
N TRP A 195 -7.39 3.64 14.52
CA TRP A 195 -7.83 3.22 15.85
C TRP A 195 -8.07 1.70 15.90
N SER A 196 -8.25 1.05 14.74
CA SER A 196 -8.61 -0.38 14.59
C SER A 196 -7.76 -1.33 15.44
N PRO A 197 -6.41 -1.32 15.40
CA PRO A 197 -5.62 -2.27 16.20
C PRO A 197 -5.82 -2.05 17.70
N TRP A 198 -5.97 -0.80 18.15
CA TRP A 198 -6.20 -0.45 19.54
C TRP A 198 -7.63 -0.79 20.00
N VAL A 199 -8.63 -0.57 19.16
CA VAL A 199 -10.03 -0.93 19.42
C VAL A 199 -10.19 -2.44 19.46
N ALA A 200 -9.56 -3.19 18.54
CA ALA A 200 -9.56 -4.65 18.55
C ALA A 200 -8.95 -5.19 19.86
N ALA A 201 -7.79 -4.65 20.26
CA ALA A 201 -7.14 -5.02 21.52
C ALA A 201 -8.02 -4.68 22.73
N ALA A 202 -8.62 -3.49 22.77
CA ALA A 202 -9.50 -3.06 23.86
C ALA A 202 -10.75 -3.95 23.98
N LEU A 203 -11.38 -4.30 22.85
CA LEU A 203 -12.55 -5.20 22.82
C LEU A 203 -12.20 -6.60 23.32
N ILE A 204 -11.04 -7.13 22.93
CA ILE A 204 -10.55 -8.44 23.38
C ILE A 204 -10.28 -8.41 24.89
N VAL A 205 -9.57 -7.40 25.39
CA VAL A 205 -9.27 -7.25 26.82
C VAL A 205 -10.55 -7.07 27.64
N ALA A 206 -11.48 -6.23 27.17
CA ALA A 206 -12.78 -6.01 27.82
C ALA A 206 -13.62 -7.30 27.83
N GLY A 207 -13.68 -8.02 26.70
CA GLY A 207 -14.38 -9.30 26.59
C GLY A 207 -13.82 -10.36 27.56
N ILE A 208 -12.50 -10.45 27.67
CA ILE A 208 -11.84 -11.34 28.65
C ILE A 208 -12.12 -10.90 30.08
N ALA A 209 -12.13 -9.60 30.38
CA ALA A 209 -12.39 -9.06 31.71
C ALA A 209 -13.84 -9.31 32.19
N VAL A 210 -14.81 -9.23 31.27
CA VAL A 210 -16.25 -9.48 31.56
C VAL A 210 -16.56 -10.98 31.67
N ALA A 211 -15.75 -11.85 31.08
CA ALA A 211 -15.98 -13.29 31.08
C ALA A 211 -15.98 -13.89 32.50
N ALA A 212 -17.04 -14.64 32.82
CA ALA A 212 -17.18 -15.35 34.10
C ALA A 212 -16.05 -16.39 34.36
N ARG A 213 -15.35 -16.83 33.31
CA ARG A 213 -14.22 -17.76 33.37
C ARG A 213 -13.03 -17.20 32.58
N ARG A 214 -12.48 -16.08 33.06
CA ARG A 214 -11.38 -15.31 32.44
C ARG A 214 -10.24 -16.19 31.87
N ALA A 215 -9.80 -17.20 32.62
CA ALA A 215 -8.73 -18.09 32.18
C ALA A 215 -9.09 -18.98 30.98
N ARG A 216 -10.35 -19.44 30.86
CA ARG A 216 -10.77 -20.21 29.67
C ARG A 216 -10.97 -19.30 28.47
N ALA A 217 -11.60 -18.15 28.68
CA ALA A 217 -11.82 -17.16 27.63
C ALA A 217 -10.51 -16.66 27.04
N ALA A 218 -9.48 -16.41 27.86
CA ALA A 218 -8.17 -15.98 27.36
C ALA A 218 -7.42 -17.08 26.59
N ILE A 219 -7.49 -18.34 27.03
CA ILE A 219 -6.88 -19.46 26.29
C ILE A 219 -7.56 -19.64 24.93
N THR A 220 -8.89 -19.66 24.88
CA THR A 220 -9.60 -19.80 23.60
C THR A 220 -9.32 -18.61 22.68
N THR A 221 -9.33 -17.39 23.22
CA THR A 221 -9.04 -16.19 22.41
C THR A 221 -7.61 -16.22 21.87
N GLY A 222 -6.63 -16.57 22.69
CA GLY A 222 -5.23 -16.69 22.26
C GLY A 222 -5.03 -17.73 21.16
N ILE A 223 -5.67 -18.90 21.26
CA ILE A 223 -5.63 -19.92 20.21
C ILE A 223 -6.25 -19.38 18.91
N VAL A 224 -7.42 -18.73 18.99
CA VAL A 224 -8.09 -18.24 17.79
C VAL A 224 -7.32 -17.09 17.14
N LEU A 225 -6.69 -16.21 17.92
CA LEU A 225 -5.76 -15.19 17.41
C LEU A 225 -4.56 -15.83 16.69
N ALA A 226 -3.99 -16.90 17.26
CA ALA A 226 -2.91 -17.64 16.61
C ALA A 226 -3.35 -18.22 15.26
N VAL A 227 -4.54 -18.82 15.20
CA VAL A 227 -5.12 -19.35 13.95
C VAL A 227 -5.33 -18.23 12.93
N ILE A 228 -5.81 -17.05 13.34
CA ILE A 228 -5.99 -15.91 12.43
C ILE A 228 -4.67 -15.40 11.88
N GLY A 229 -3.65 -15.24 12.74
CA GLY A 229 -2.33 -14.82 12.28
C GLY A 229 -1.72 -15.82 11.29
N ILE A 230 -1.84 -17.13 11.56
CA ILE A 230 -1.41 -18.18 10.63
C ILE A 230 -2.20 -18.13 9.32
N ALA A 231 -3.53 -17.95 9.39
CA ALA A 231 -4.39 -17.86 8.22
C ALA A 231 -4.05 -16.63 7.35
N LEU A 232 -3.69 -15.50 7.96
CA LEU A 232 -3.19 -14.32 7.26
C LEU A 232 -1.87 -14.61 6.53
N CYS A 233 -0.90 -15.24 7.20
CA CYS A 233 0.35 -15.66 6.55
C CYS A 233 0.10 -16.61 5.37
N ALA A 234 -0.81 -17.58 5.55
CA ALA A 234 -1.19 -18.50 4.48
C ALA A 234 -1.88 -17.78 3.32
N ALA A 235 -2.76 -16.81 3.61
CA ALA A 235 -3.42 -15.99 2.60
C ALA A 235 -2.41 -15.17 1.78
N LEU A 236 -1.36 -14.61 2.42
CA LEU A 236 -0.27 -13.93 1.72
C LEU A 236 0.53 -14.89 0.83
N ALA A 237 0.86 -16.09 1.33
CA ALA A 237 1.56 -17.10 0.54
C ALA A 237 0.76 -17.56 -0.69
N ILE A 238 -0.56 -17.75 -0.53
CA ILE A 238 -1.47 -18.08 -1.65
C ILE A 238 -1.59 -16.88 -2.60
N GLY A 239 -1.72 -15.67 -2.04
CA GLY A 239 -1.83 -14.43 -2.80
C GLY A 239 -0.63 -14.20 -3.72
N ARG A 240 0.59 -14.52 -3.27
CA ARG A 240 1.81 -14.48 -4.10
C ARG A 240 1.66 -15.28 -5.39
N GLY A 241 1.21 -16.54 -5.28
CA GLY A 241 1.04 -17.41 -6.44
C GLY A 241 -0.04 -16.92 -7.41
N VAL A 242 -1.17 -16.45 -6.87
CA VAL A 242 -2.26 -15.89 -7.68
C VAL A 242 -1.82 -14.59 -8.37
N PHE A 243 -1.11 -13.72 -7.66
CA PHE A 243 -0.62 -12.45 -8.19
C PHE A 243 0.37 -12.66 -9.34
N ALA A 244 1.37 -13.52 -9.14
CA ALA A 244 2.35 -13.86 -10.17
C ALA A 244 1.67 -14.42 -11.43
N SER A 245 0.70 -15.32 -11.28
CA SER A 245 -0.06 -15.86 -12.43
C SER A 245 -0.98 -14.86 -13.12
N SER A 246 -1.38 -13.76 -12.44
CA SER A 246 -2.29 -12.76 -12.99
C SER A 246 -1.56 -11.68 -13.80
N LEU A 247 -0.26 -11.50 -13.56
CA LEU A 247 0.57 -10.48 -14.19
C LEU A 247 1.50 -11.02 -15.28
N GLU A 248 1.50 -12.35 -15.48
CA GLU A 248 2.23 -12.98 -16.56
C GLU A 248 1.74 -12.41 -17.91
N SER A 249 2.55 -11.52 -18.47
CA SER A 249 2.36 -10.87 -19.75
C SER A 249 3.66 -10.98 -20.54
N THR A 250 3.69 -10.49 -21.78
CA THR A 250 4.89 -10.56 -22.61
C THR A 250 6.11 -9.88 -21.98
N ILE A 251 5.91 -8.87 -21.12
CA ILE A 251 7.00 -8.05 -20.55
C ILE A 251 7.17 -8.29 -19.03
N VAL A 252 6.08 -8.53 -18.29
CA VAL A 252 6.17 -8.74 -16.83
C VAL A 252 6.28 -10.22 -16.52
N THR A 253 7.45 -10.63 -16.01
CA THR A 253 7.72 -12.00 -15.59
C THR A 253 7.06 -12.31 -14.24
N ALA A 254 6.75 -13.59 -14.01
CA ALA A 254 6.17 -14.07 -12.75
C ALA A 254 7.09 -13.79 -11.54
N ASP A 255 8.41 -13.82 -11.75
CA ASP A 255 9.41 -13.55 -10.71
C ASP A 255 9.42 -12.08 -10.31
N ALA A 256 9.49 -11.15 -11.27
CA ALA A 256 9.44 -9.70 -11.01
C ALA A 256 8.13 -9.29 -10.32
N ALA A 257 6.98 -9.84 -10.75
CA ALA A 257 5.71 -9.66 -10.07
C ALA A 257 5.76 -10.18 -8.62
N GLY A 258 6.42 -11.32 -8.40
CA GLY A 258 6.67 -11.86 -7.07
C GLY A 258 7.47 -10.91 -6.19
N VAL A 259 8.53 -10.27 -6.70
CA VAL A 259 9.36 -9.34 -5.91
C VAL A 259 8.53 -8.16 -5.41
N VAL A 260 7.73 -7.55 -6.30
CA VAL A 260 6.82 -6.45 -5.92
C VAL A 260 5.79 -6.91 -4.89
N TYR A 261 5.22 -8.10 -5.08
CA TYR A 261 4.29 -8.68 -4.11
C TYR A 261 4.93 -8.85 -2.73
N ASP A 262 6.14 -9.42 -2.67
CA ASP A 262 6.83 -9.68 -1.42
C ASP A 262 7.22 -8.40 -0.69
N ALA A 263 7.64 -7.37 -1.42
CA ALA A 263 7.91 -6.05 -0.87
C ALA A 263 6.67 -5.50 -0.13
N LEU A 264 5.50 -5.52 -0.79
CA LEU A 264 4.24 -5.07 -0.19
C LEU A 264 3.75 -6.00 0.93
N ALA A 265 3.83 -7.32 0.73
CA ALA A 265 3.39 -8.33 1.68
C ALA A 265 4.23 -8.31 2.96
N SER A 266 5.51 -7.96 2.88
CA SER A 266 6.40 -7.86 4.04
C SER A 266 5.87 -6.88 5.10
N ARG A 267 5.19 -5.79 4.68
CA ARG A 267 4.55 -4.81 5.57
C ARG A 267 3.35 -5.38 6.32
N ILE A 268 2.69 -6.40 5.77
CA ILE A 268 1.55 -7.10 6.37
C ILE A 268 2.03 -8.30 7.20
N LEU A 269 3.10 -8.95 6.76
CA LEU A 269 3.62 -10.20 7.33
C LEU A 269 4.09 -10.02 8.78
N TRP A 270 4.86 -8.97 9.08
CA TRP A 270 5.37 -8.74 10.44
C TRP A 270 4.25 -8.54 11.49
N PRO A 271 3.25 -7.67 11.26
CA PRO A 271 2.08 -7.59 12.14
C PRO A 271 1.30 -8.91 12.25
N ALA A 272 1.14 -9.65 11.15
CA ALA A 272 0.44 -10.95 11.17
C ALA A 272 1.16 -11.98 12.05
N ILE A 273 2.49 -12.05 11.96
CA ILE A 273 3.34 -12.89 12.82
C ILE A 273 3.23 -12.44 14.28
N ALA A 274 3.25 -11.13 14.55
CA ALA A 274 3.11 -10.61 15.90
C ALA A 274 1.75 -10.97 16.53
N VAL A 275 0.66 -10.93 15.75
CA VAL A 275 -0.66 -11.41 16.17
C VAL A 275 -0.64 -12.91 16.47
N ALA A 276 -0.02 -13.70 15.59
CA ALA A 276 0.09 -15.15 15.77
C ALA A 276 0.84 -15.51 17.07
N GLY A 277 2.03 -14.93 17.22
CA GLY A 277 2.91 -15.15 18.38
C GLY A 277 2.31 -14.62 19.67
N GLY A 278 1.74 -13.41 19.65
CA GLY A 278 1.07 -12.80 20.81
C GLY A 278 -0.13 -13.64 21.29
N GLY A 279 -0.94 -14.15 20.37
CA GLY A 279 -2.04 -15.06 20.68
C GLY A 279 -1.56 -16.36 21.33
N ALA A 280 -0.51 -16.98 20.80
CA ALA A 280 0.08 -18.20 21.34
C ALA A 280 0.67 -17.98 22.75
N VAL A 281 1.44 -16.90 22.95
CA VAL A 281 2.04 -16.55 24.25
C VAL A 281 0.96 -16.31 25.29
N LEU A 282 -0.11 -15.58 24.95
CA LEU A 282 -1.25 -15.36 25.86
C LEU A 282 -1.89 -16.68 26.28
N ALA A 283 -2.14 -17.59 25.34
CA ALA A 283 -2.75 -18.88 25.64
C ALA A 283 -1.86 -19.72 26.58
N ILE A 284 -0.55 -19.75 26.32
CA ILE A 284 0.43 -20.51 27.11
C ILE A 284 0.57 -19.92 28.53
N ALA A 285 0.78 -18.60 28.64
CA ALA A 285 0.96 -17.93 29.93
C ALA A 285 -0.26 -18.15 30.86
N VAL A 286 -1.47 -18.03 30.32
CA VAL A 286 -2.70 -18.24 31.09
C VAL A 286 -2.91 -19.72 31.45
N ALA A 287 -2.56 -20.65 30.55
CA ALA A 287 -2.62 -22.09 30.84
C ALA A 287 -1.67 -22.50 31.97
N ILE A 288 -0.45 -21.95 31.98
CA ILE A 288 0.55 -22.17 33.03
C ILE A 288 0.06 -21.57 34.35
N GLY A 289 -0.40 -20.32 34.36
CA GLY A 289 -0.93 -19.66 35.56
C GLY A 289 -2.13 -20.41 36.17
N ARG A 290 -2.98 -21.00 35.33
CA ARG A 290 -4.10 -21.84 35.79
C ARG A 290 -3.62 -23.16 36.40
N ARG A 291 -2.54 -23.77 35.91
CA ARG A 291 -1.97 -25.01 36.49
C ARG A 291 -1.35 -24.75 37.86
N ILE A 292 -0.63 -23.65 38.03
CA ILE A 292 0.00 -23.27 39.31
C ILE A 292 -1.05 -23.01 40.38
N ARG A 293 -2.15 -22.31 40.04
CA ARG A 293 -3.23 -21.99 41.00
C ARG A 293 -4.14 -23.17 41.40
N ARG A 294 -3.94 -24.35 40.79
CA ARG A 294 -4.70 -25.59 41.05
C ARG A 294 -3.89 -26.62 41.84
N ARG A 295 -2.58 -26.40 42.00
CA ARG A 295 -1.70 -27.14 42.90
C ARG A 295 -1.65 -26.43 44.24
#